data_AF-A0A363TP24-F1
#
_entry.id   AF-A0A363TP24-F1
#
_cell.length_a   1.000
_cell.length_b   1.000
_cell.length_c   1.000
_cell.angle_alpha   90.00
_cell.angle_beta   90.00
_cell.angle_gamma   90.00
#
_symmetry.space_group_name_H-M   'P 1'
#
loop_
_entity.id
_entity.type
_entity.pdbx_description
1 polymer ?
#
loop_
_entity_poly.entity_id
_entity_poly.type
_entity_poly.pdbx_seq_one_letter_code
_entity_poly.pdbx_strand_id
1 'polypeptide(L)'
;MKRTLLIVIAVLFAVSVAFAAGPKTYQVTGPVLELKDDLIVVQKGKDKWEIGRDAGTKVTGDLKVGSKVTIEYKMTATAVEVKDAKKKETKK
;
A
#
# COMPACT_ATOMS: atom_id res chain seq x y z
N MET A 1 -10.75 -41.14 -7.95
CA MET A 1 -11.15 -40.11 -8.92
C MET A 1 -11.64 -38.82 -8.25
N LYS A 2 -12.73 -38.81 -7.47
CA LYS A 2 -13.21 -37.60 -6.78
C LYS A 2 -12.21 -37.03 -5.75
N ARG A 3 -11.54 -37.90 -4.97
CA ARG A 3 -10.54 -37.50 -3.97
C ARG A 3 -9.24 -36.98 -4.59
N THR A 4 -8.80 -37.58 -5.70
CA THR A 4 -7.61 -37.12 -6.43
C THR A 4 -7.86 -35.78 -7.14
N LEU A 5 -9.07 -35.54 -7.67
CA LEU A 5 -9.46 -34.26 -8.25
C LEU A 5 -9.48 -33.13 -7.20
N LEU A 6 -9.98 -33.42 -5.99
CA LEU A 6 -10.00 -32.46 -4.87
C LEU A 6 -8.58 -32.07 -4.41
N ILE A 7 -7.65 -33.03 -4.41
CA ILE A 7 -6.24 -32.76 -4.06
C ILE A 7 -5.58 -31.88 -5.14
N VAL A 8 -5.83 -32.14 -6.42
CA VAL A 8 -5.29 -31.31 -7.51
C VAL A 8 -5.85 -29.88 -7.46
N ILE A 9 -7.14 -29.71 -7.16
CA ILE A 9 -7.76 -28.39 -6.97
C ILE A 9 -7.14 -27.67 -5.75
N ALA A 10 -6.95 -28.37 -4.63
CA ALA A 10 -6.33 -27.78 -3.44
C ALA A 10 -4.87 -27.33 -3.68
N VAL A 11 -4.10 -28.10 -4.45
CA VAL A 11 -2.73 -27.75 -4.83
C VAL A 11 -2.71 -26.56 -5.80
N LEU A 12 -3.65 -26.48 -6.75
CA LEU A 12 -3.77 -25.33 -7.66
C LEU A 12 -4.16 -24.03 -6.93
N PHE A 13 -5.01 -24.11 -5.90
CA PHE A 13 -5.34 -22.95 -5.06
C PHE A 13 -4.15 -22.49 -4.21
N ALA A 14 -3.31 -23.40 -3.71
CA ALA A 14 -2.13 -23.06 -2.91
C ALA A 14 -1.05 -22.32 -3.71
N VAL A 15 -0.99 -22.48 -5.03
CA VAL A 15 -0.02 -21.80 -5.92
C VAL A 15 -0.47 -20.37 -6.30
N SER A 16 -1.73 -20.01 -6.05
CA SER A 16 -2.31 -18.74 -6.52
C SER A 16 -1.86 -17.48 -5.75
N VAL A 17 -1.18 -17.62 -4.60
CA VAL A 17 -0.72 -16.48 -3.77
C VAL A 17 0.69 -15.98 -4.10
N ALA A 18 1.40 -16.61 -5.05
CA ALA A 18 2.82 -16.31 -5.29
C ALA A 18 3.10 -15.23 -6.37
N PHE A 19 2.09 -14.64 -7.02
CA PHE A 19 2.32 -13.71 -8.14
C PHE A 19 1.71 -12.32 -7.93
N ALA A 20 2.18 -11.62 -6.90
CA ALA A 20 2.05 -10.18 -6.82
C ALA A 20 3.31 -9.59 -6.17
N ALA A 21 4.45 -9.66 -6.87
CA ALA A 21 5.67 -8.93 -6.52
C ALA A 21 5.48 -7.42 -6.81
N GLY A 22 4.39 -6.83 -6.31
CA GLY A 22 4.13 -5.40 -6.33
C GLY A 22 4.84 -4.69 -5.17
N PRO A 23 4.80 -3.34 -5.13
CA PRO A 23 5.36 -2.59 -4.01
C PRO A 23 4.75 -3.07 -2.70
N LYS A 24 5.60 -3.18 -1.66
CA LYS A 24 5.19 -3.66 -0.34
C LYS A 24 4.01 -2.82 0.16
N THR A 25 3.00 -3.49 0.70
CA THR A 25 1.96 -2.82 1.48
C THR A 25 2.54 -2.51 2.85
N TYR A 26 2.37 -1.26 3.29
CA TYR A 26 2.80 -0.76 4.59
C TYR A 26 1.60 -0.48 5.47
N GLN A 27 1.85 -0.37 6.77
CA GLN A 27 0.84 -0.05 7.76
C GLN A 27 1.26 1.10 8.66
N VAL A 28 0.31 1.98 8.94
CA VAL A 28 0.42 3.03 9.95
C VAL A 28 -0.78 2.92 10.89
N THR A 29 -0.52 2.89 12.19
CA THR A 29 -1.56 2.82 13.22
C THR A 29 -1.43 4.02 14.14
N GLY A 30 -2.55 4.71 14.37
CA GLY A 30 -2.57 5.92 15.18
C GLY A 30 -3.98 6.53 15.31
N PRO A 31 -4.17 7.50 16.22
CA PRO A 31 -5.37 8.31 16.22
C PRO A 31 -5.39 9.22 14.97
N VAL A 32 -6.57 9.38 14.37
CA VAL A 32 -6.81 10.35 13.30
C VAL A 32 -6.77 11.76 13.90
N LEU A 33 -5.91 12.61 13.38
CA LEU A 33 -5.81 14.02 13.76
C LEU A 33 -6.64 14.91 12.84
N GLU A 34 -6.71 14.56 11.55
CA GLU A 34 -7.42 15.33 10.54
C GLU A 34 -7.98 14.36 9.49
N LEU A 35 -9.18 14.68 8.99
CA LEU A 35 -9.88 13.90 7.98
C LEU A 35 -10.50 14.86 6.98
N LYS A 36 -10.10 14.72 5.72
CA LYS A 36 -10.66 15.40 4.54
C LYS A 36 -11.15 14.36 3.54
N ASP A 37 -11.73 14.84 2.44
CA ASP A 37 -12.22 13.98 1.36
C ASP A 37 -11.08 13.19 0.69
N ASP A 38 -9.90 13.79 0.58
CA ASP A 38 -8.73 13.26 -0.12
C ASP A 38 -7.54 12.92 0.80
N LEU A 39 -7.65 13.20 2.11
CA LEU A 39 -6.54 13.08 3.05
C LEU A 39 -6.97 12.53 4.42
N ILE A 40 -6.17 11.64 4.99
CA ILE A 40 -6.24 11.18 6.37
C ILE A 40 -4.90 11.47 7.04
N VAL A 41 -4.91 12.21 8.15
CA VAL A 41 -3.71 12.46 8.95
C VAL A 41 -3.78 11.65 10.24
N VAL A 42 -2.76 10.84 10.51
CA VAL A 42 -2.67 10.03 11.74
C VAL A 42 -1.39 10.32 12.51
N GLN A 43 -1.43 10.18 13.84
CA GLN A 43 -0.24 10.30 14.68
C GLN A 43 0.40 8.95 14.95
N LYS A 44 1.67 8.77 14.58
CA LYS A 44 2.46 7.59 14.96
C LYS A 44 3.66 8.04 15.79
N GLY A 45 3.62 7.78 17.10
CA GLY A 45 4.63 8.29 18.02
C GLY A 45 4.60 9.83 18.05
N LYS A 46 5.71 10.46 17.65
CA LYS A 46 5.82 11.92 17.56
C LYS A 46 5.56 12.47 16.16
N ASP A 47 5.43 11.60 15.16
CA ASP A 47 5.29 11.99 13.75
C ASP A 47 3.83 12.03 13.32
N LYS A 48 3.52 12.97 12.43
CA LYS A 48 2.24 13.04 11.72
C LYS A 48 2.42 12.41 10.34
N TRP A 49 1.54 11.48 10.01
CA TRP A 49 1.52 10.78 8.74
C TRP A 49 0.33 11.24 7.92
N GLU A 50 0.60 11.77 6.74
CA GLU A 50 -0.38 12.21 5.76
C GLU A 50 -0.59 11.10 4.73
N ILE A 51 -1.80 10.55 4.66
CA ILE A 51 -2.14 9.47 3.75
C ILE A 51 -3.28 9.94 2.84
N GLY A 52 -2.99 9.99 1.53
CA GLY A 52 -4.01 10.27 0.52
C GLY A 52 -5.07 9.17 0.49
N ARG A 53 -6.33 9.55 0.30
CA ARG A 53 -7.46 8.66 0.08
C ARG A 53 -8.28 9.11 -1.12
N ASP A 54 -9.08 8.21 -1.64
CA ASP A 54 -10.00 8.45 -2.75
C ASP A 54 -11.30 7.67 -2.57
N ALA A 55 -12.20 7.76 -3.54
CA ALA A 55 -13.47 7.03 -3.55
C ALA A 55 -13.31 5.49 -3.59
N GLY A 56 -12.15 4.98 -4.02
CA GLY A 56 -11.80 3.56 -4.01
C GLY A 56 -11.24 3.08 -2.66
N THR A 57 -10.93 4.00 -1.75
CA THR A 57 -10.39 3.66 -0.43
C THR A 57 -11.46 2.99 0.43
N LYS A 58 -11.28 1.69 0.67
CA LYS A 58 -12.18 0.92 1.52
C LYS A 58 -12.07 1.37 2.97
N VAL A 59 -13.19 1.81 3.54
CA VAL A 59 -13.31 2.18 4.95
C VAL A 59 -14.24 1.20 5.65
N THR A 60 -13.77 0.59 6.74
CA THR A 60 -14.57 -0.29 7.59
C THR A 60 -14.69 0.33 8.98
N GLY A 61 -15.94 0.54 9.45
CA GLY A 61 -16.22 1.18 10.74
C GLY A 61 -16.38 2.70 10.65
N ASP A 62 -16.42 3.35 11.82
CA ASP A 62 -16.65 4.79 11.96
C ASP A 62 -15.32 5.58 11.91
N LEU A 63 -14.92 5.98 10.70
CA LEU A 63 -13.74 6.80 10.46
C LEU A 63 -14.06 8.28 10.72
N LYS A 64 -13.52 8.81 11.81
CA LYS A 64 -13.64 10.21 12.22
C LYS A 64 -12.38 10.65 12.96
N VAL A 65 -12.23 11.97 13.15
CA VAL A 65 -11.16 12.55 13.97
C VAL A 65 -11.23 11.98 15.40
N GLY A 66 -10.07 11.63 15.95
CA GLY A 66 -9.92 10.98 17.26
C GLY A 66 -9.99 9.45 17.24
N SER A 67 -10.58 8.83 16.21
CA SER A 67 -10.61 7.37 16.10
C SER A 67 -9.19 6.82 15.93
N LYS A 68 -8.86 5.74 16.67
CA LYS A 68 -7.62 4.98 16.45
C LYS A 68 -7.81 4.03 15.28
N VAL A 69 -7.04 4.21 14.22
CA VAL A 69 -7.15 3.45 12.98
C VAL A 69 -5.82 2.79 12.62
N THR A 70 -5.88 1.69 11.87
CA THR A 70 -4.75 1.14 11.11
C THR A 70 -5.04 1.35 9.64
N ILE A 71 -4.14 2.03 8.94
CA ILE A 71 -4.25 2.31 7.51
C ILE A 71 -3.23 1.45 6.78
N GLU A 72 -3.72 0.66 5.83
CA GLU A 72 -2.88 -0.04 4.85
C GLU A 72 -2.68 0.85 3.63
N TYR A 73 -1.42 1.04 3.21
CA TYR A 73 -1.10 1.89 2.08
C TYR A 73 0.08 1.36 1.28
N LYS A 74 0.21 1.83 0.03
CA LYS A 74 1.37 1.57 -0.83
C LYS A 74 2.09 2.88 -1.09
N MET A 75 3.41 2.90 -0.91
CA MET A 75 4.22 4.04 -1.30
C MET A 75 4.47 3.99 -2.81
N THR A 76 4.03 5.04 -3.52
CA THR A 76 4.18 5.15 -4.97
C THR A 76 4.90 6.45 -5.31
N ALA A 77 5.91 6.38 -6.17
CA ALA A 77 6.60 7.57 -6.66
C ALA A 77 5.69 8.35 -7.63
N THR A 78 5.62 9.68 -7.47
CA THR A 78 4.85 10.56 -8.36
C THR A 78 5.68 11.12 -9.51
N ALA A 79 6.96 11.42 -9.27
CA ALA A 79 7.92 11.82 -10.29
C ALA A 79 9.33 11.37 -9.89
N VAL A 80 10.16 11.05 -10.87
CA VAL A 80 11.58 10.71 -10.68
C VAL A 80 12.40 11.54 -11.64
N GLU A 81 13.30 12.38 -11.10
CA GLU A 81 14.25 13.18 -11.88
C GLU A 81 15.67 12.68 -11.60
N VAL A 82 16.38 12.23 -12.63
CA VAL A 82 17.77 11.75 -12.52
C VAL A 82 18.72 12.94 -12.66
N LYS A 83 19.40 13.31 -11.56
CA LYS A 83 20.27 14.50 -11.50
C LYS A 83 21.75 14.23 -11.83
N ASP A 84 22.14 12.97 -12.00
CA ASP A 84 23.55 12.56 -12.16
C ASP A 84 24.02 12.36 -13.61
N ALA A 85 23.34 12.93 -14.61
CA ALA A 85 23.75 12.81 -16.01
C ALA A 85 24.99 13.67 -16.35
N LYS A 86 26.15 13.39 -15.73
CA LYS A 86 27.46 13.84 -16.23
C LYS A 86 27.94 12.90 -17.34
N LYS A 87 27.77 13.39 -18.58
CA LYS A 87 28.62 13.18 -19.77
C LYS A 87 28.87 11.71 -20.20
N LYS A 88 28.08 11.21 -21.15
CA LYS A 88 28.58 10.22 -22.11
C LYS A 88 29.67 10.88 -22.94
N GLU A 89 30.94 10.58 -22.63
CA GLU A 89 32.01 10.78 -23.60
C GLU A 89 31.86 9.73 -24.69
N THR A 90 31.41 10.17 -25.86
CA THR A 90 31.58 9.45 -27.11
C THR A 90 33.08 9.35 -27.39
N LYS A 91 33.70 8.20 -27.09
CA LYS A 91 34.98 7.85 -27.70
C LYS A 91 34.72 7.18 -29.03
N LYS A 92 35.27 7.84 -30.03
CA LYS A 92 35.41 7.49 -31.44
C LYS A 92 36.30 6.26 -31.60
#